data_AF-A0A542EH06-F1
#
_entry.id   AF-A0A542EH06-F1
#
_cell.length_a   1.000
_cell.length_b   1.000
_cell.length_c   1.000
_cell.angle_alpha   90.00
_cell.angle_beta   90.00
_cell.angle_gamma   90.00
#
_symmetry.space_group_name_H-M   'P 1'
#
loop_
_entity.id
_entity.type
_entity.pdbx_description
1 polymer ?
#
loop_
_entity_poly.entity_id
_entity_poly.type
_entity_poly.pdbx_seq_one_letter_code
_entity_poly.pdbx_strand_id
1 'polypeptide(L)'
;MTLTAILPALRRSIPDPLEPRHWPEHTVPTISDVVVGGVSLTRLVEITGTPALLTGDLPHPKPAHARAHGIGNDVTVLVFRITLRIDTEADKQVALTDCAFDRVTPRWDQCRLIGRTSIAKNTTIELIPGESGAAPWPYPIVTLPGDLHQGDLLAVPCAGAVALRDVRPQLPVKTVATPMPRILELASAS
;
A
#
# COMPACT_ATOMS: atom_id res chain seq x y z
N MET A 1 -5.45 -21.07 0.16
CA MET A 1 -4.24 -21.25 1.00
C MET A 1 -3.05 -21.45 0.06
N THR A 2 -1.96 -20.67 0.21
CA THR A 2 -0.75 -20.76 -0.64
C THR A 2 0.39 -21.47 0.09
N LEU A 3 1.38 -21.99 -0.63
CA LEU A 3 2.54 -22.66 -0.04
C LEU A 3 3.33 -21.72 0.90
N THR A 4 3.51 -20.47 0.49
CA THR A 4 4.17 -19.42 1.27
C THR A 4 3.35 -18.97 2.48
N ALA A 5 2.02 -19.18 2.50
CA ALA A 5 1.21 -18.96 3.69
C ALA A 5 1.41 -20.09 4.73
N ILE A 6 1.66 -21.32 4.28
CA ILE A 6 1.93 -22.47 5.16
C ILE A 6 3.38 -22.43 5.67
N LEU A 7 4.33 -22.09 4.80
CA LEU A 7 5.77 -22.01 5.11
C LEU A 7 6.30 -20.60 4.75
N PRO A 8 6.11 -19.58 5.60
CA PRO A 8 6.54 -18.20 5.35
C PRO A 8 8.02 -18.03 4.98
N ALA A 9 8.89 -18.93 5.44
CA ALA A 9 10.31 -18.94 5.09
C ALA A 9 10.57 -19.04 3.57
N LEU A 10 9.65 -19.65 2.81
CA LEU A 10 9.77 -19.80 1.35
C LEU A 10 9.67 -18.47 0.60
N ARG A 11 9.15 -17.40 1.21
CA ARG A 11 9.11 -16.07 0.59
C ARG A 11 10.48 -15.50 0.24
N ARG A 12 11.55 -16.01 0.85
CA ARG A 12 12.94 -15.68 0.48
C ARG A 12 13.37 -16.27 -0.86
N SER A 13 12.67 -17.30 -1.34
CA SER A 13 13.05 -18.06 -2.52
C SER A 13 12.03 -17.97 -3.64
N ILE A 14 10.74 -17.84 -3.31
CA ILE A 14 9.66 -17.76 -4.28
C ILE A 14 8.70 -16.61 -3.95
N PRO A 15 8.19 -15.90 -4.97
CA PRO A 15 7.19 -14.87 -4.77
C PRO A 15 5.89 -15.47 -4.22
N ASP A 16 5.20 -14.71 -3.37
CA ASP A 16 3.80 -14.98 -3.07
C ASP A 16 2.98 -14.91 -4.38
N PRO A 17 2.18 -15.92 -4.72
CA PRO A 17 1.40 -15.89 -5.95
C PRO A 17 0.39 -14.75 -5.93
N LEU A 18 0.09 -14.20 -7.11
CA LEU A 18 -0.98 -13.24 -7.33
C LEU A 18 -2.07 -13.87 -8.19
N GLU A 19 -3.29 -13.35 -8.13
CA GLU A 19 -4.41 -13.77 -8.98
C GLU A 19 -4.47 -12.87 -10.24
N PRO A 20 -4.06 -13.37 -11.43
CA PRO A 20 -3.84 -12.51 -12.60
C PRO A 20 -5.07 -11.71 -13.05
N ARG A 21 -6.29 -12.21 -12.82
CA ARG A 21 -7.54 -11.50 -13.19
C ARG A 21 -7.81 -10.23 -12.39
N HIS A 22 -7.01 -9.94 -11.36
CA HIS A 22 -7.15 -8.73 -10.54
C HIS A 22 -6.05 -7.71 -10.79
N TRP A 23 -4.99 -8.08 -11.51
CA TRP A 23 -3.83 -7.23 -11.73
C TRP A 23 -3.74 -6.83 -13.20
N PRO A 24 -3.07 -5.73 -13.54
CA PRO A 24 -2.85 -5.37 -14.93
C PRO A 24 -2.14 -6.48 -15.72
N GLU A 25 -2.31 -6.49 -17.04
CA GLU A 25 -1.58 -7.34 -17.96
C GLU A 25 -0.08 -7.23 -17.72
N HIS A 26 0.61 -8.37 -17.87
CA HIS A 26 2.05 -8.45 -17.63
C HIS A 26 2.49 -8.07 -16.21
N THR A 27 1.63 -8.28 -15.21
CA THR A 27 2.04 -8.21 -13.79
C THR A 27 2.80 -9.46 -13.38
N VAL A 28 4.00 -9.27 -12.83
CA VAL A 28 4.89 -10.34 -12.36
C VAL A 28 5.29 -10.04 -10.91
N PRO A 29 4.97 -10.92 -9.94
CA PRO A 29 5.45 -10.76 -8.58
C PRO A 29 6.90 -11.24 -8.47
N THR A 30 7.68 -10.54 -7.64
CA THR A 30 9.00 -10.99 -7.19
C THR A 30 8.96 -11.25 -5.68
N ILE A 31 10.07 -11.68 -5.08
CA ILE A 31 10.14 -11.97 -3.63
C ILE A 31 9.96 -10.73 -2.74
N SER A 32 10.10 -9.53 -3.30
CA SER A 32 10.06 -8.27 -2.54
C SER A 32 9.38 -7.12 -3.28
N ASP A 33 8.87 -7.34 -4.49
CA ASP A 33 8.30 -6.28 -5.34
C ASP A 33 7.27 -6.86 -6.31
N VAL A 34 6.56 -5.99 -7.02
CA VAL A 34 5.72 -6.34 -8.15
C VAL A 34 6.17 -5.51 -9.35
N VAL A 35 6.27 -6.15 -10.51
CA VAL A 35 6.57 -5.51 -11.78
C VAL A 35 5.33 -5.53 -12.64
N VAL A 36 4.90 -4.39 -13.16
CA VAL A 36 3.73 -4.26 -14.03
C VAL A 36 4.18 -3.71 -15.37
N GLY A 37 4.04 -4.48 -16.46
CA GLY A 37 4.46 -4.02 -17.79
C GLY A 37 5.94 -3.61 -17.87
N GLY A 38 6.80 -4.23 -17.05
CA GLY A 38 8.22 -3.89 -16.93
C GLY A 38 8.56 -2.77 -15.93
N VAL A 39 7.56 -2.16 -15.28
CA VAL A 39 7.75 -1.12 -14.27
C VAL A 39 7.74 -1.73 -12.87
N SER A 40 8.87 -1.65 -12.16
CA SER A 40 8.94 -1.96 -10.73
C SER A 40 8.13 -0.94 -9.92
N LEU A 41 7.27 -1.41 -9.02
CA LEU A 41 6.45 -0.53 -8.19
C LEU A 41 7.26 0.19 -7.12
N THR A 42 8.31 -0.42 -6.58
CA THR A 42 9.22 0.29 -5.67
C THR A 42 9.96 1.41 -6.41
N ARG A 43 10.41 1.17 -7.64
CA ARG A 43 11.05 2.21 -8.46
C ARG A 43 10.10 3.34 -8.84
N LEU A 44 8.82 3.02 -9.10
CA LEU A 44 7.79 4.03 -9.29
C LEU A 44 7.69 4.95 -8.06
N VAL A 45 7.59 4.36 -6.85
CA VAL A 45 7.53 5.10 -5.59
C VAL A 45 8.76 5.99 -5.37
N GLU A 46 9.97 5.52 -5.71
CA GLU A 46 11.18 6.33 -5.60
C GLU A 46 11.13 7.61 -6.44
N ILE A 47 10.43 7.57 -7.57
CA ILE A 47 10.31 8.70 -8.50
C ILE A 47 9.14 9.61 -8.11
N THR A 48 7.99 9.03 -7.74
CA THR A 48 6.74 9.78 -7.54
C THR A 48 6.44 10.12 -6.09
N GLY A 49 7.08 9.43 -5.14
CA GLY A 49 6.64 9.40 -3.74
C GLY A 49 5.41 8.52 -3.54
N THR A 50 4.89 8.51 -2.32
CA THR A 50 3.66 7.81 -1.95
C THR A 50 2.53 8.80 -1.60
N PRO A 51 1.26 8.45 -1.88
CA PRO A 51 0.82 7.27 -2.63
C PRO A 51 1.17 7.38 -4.13
N ALA A 52 1.41 6.24 -4.78
CA ALA A 52 1.70 6.13 -6.20
C ALA A 52 0.62 5.29 -6.90
N LEU A 53 0.37 5.59 -8.18
CA LEU A 53 -0.63 4.92 -8.99
C LEU A 53 -0.01 4.46 -10.31
N LEU A 54 -0.36 3.25 -10.75
CA LEU A 54 -0.02 2.74 -12.07
C LEU A 54 -1.24 2.06 -12.68
N THR A 55 -1.80 2.67 -13.73
CA THR A 55 -2.95 2.12 -14.45
C THR A 55 -2.48 1.28 -15.63
N GLY A 56 -3.11 0.12 -15.80
CA GLY A 56 -2.97 -0.72 -16.99
C GLY A 56 -4.27 -1.45 -17.30
N ASP A 57 -4.26 -2.26 -18.35
CA ASP A 57 -5.41 -3.05 -18.77
C ASP A 57 -5.48 -4.37 -17.99
N LEU A 58 -6.67 -4.86 -17.66
CA LEU A 58 -6.89 -6.24 -17.22
C LEU A 58 -6.70 -7.23 -18.39
N PRO A 59 -6.21 -8.45 -18.13
CA PRO A 59 -6.13 -9.50 -19.13
C PRO A 59 -7.49 -9.77 -19.80
N HIS A 60 -7.56 -9.56 -21.12
CA HIS A 60 -8.76 -9.85 -21.90
C HIS A 60 -8.46 -10.80 -23.08
N PRO A 61 -9.28 -11.83 -23.34
CA PRO A 61 -9.03 -12.78 -24.43
C PRO A 61 -9.02 -12.14 -25.83
N LYS A 62 -9.62 -10.95 -25.99
CA LYS A 62 -9.62 -10.15 -27.23
C LYS A 62 -9.36 -8.68 -26.91
N PRO A 63 -8.11 -8.27 -26.62
CA PRO A 63 -7.82 -6.94 -26.06
C PRO A 63 -8.17 -5.81 -27.05
N ALA A 64 -7.90 -6.01 -28.35
CA ALA A 64 -8.28 -5.06 -29.40
C ALA A 64 -9.80 -4.82 -29.48
N HIS A 65 -10.60 -5.88 -29.29
CA HIS A 65 -12.07 -5.78 -29.32
C HIS A 65 -12.61 -5.04 -28.10
N ALA A 66 -12.10 -5.34 -26.90
CA ALA A 66 -12.52 -4.66 -25.66
C ALA A 66 -12.25 -3.16 -25.75
N ARG A 67 -11.05 -2.77 -26.20
CA ARG A 67 -10.68 -1.36 -26.40
C ARG A 67 -11.58 -0.67 -27.43
N ALA A 68 -11.83 -1.31 -28.58
CA ALA A 68 -12.65 -0.73 -29.64
C ALA A 68 -14.12 -0.50 -29.23
N HIS A 69 -14.64 -1.27 -28.29
CA HIS A 69 -16.03 -1.17 -27.81
C HIS A 69 -16.16 -0.41 -26.48
N GLY A 70 -15.08 0.20 -25.98
CA GLY A 70 -15.10 0.94 -24.72
C GLY A 70 -15.45 0.08 -23.51
N ILE A 71 -15.21 -1.23 -23.57
CA ILE A 71 -15.38 -2.12 -22.42
C ILE A 71 -14.23 -1.79 -21.47
N GLY A 72 -14.53 -1.05 -20.41
CA GLY A 72 -13.55 -0.62 -19.41
C GLY A 72 -12.89 -1.82 -18.74
N ASN A 73 -11.63 -2.06 -19.07
CA ASN A 73 -10.78 -3.08 -18.46
C ASN A 73 -9.68 -2.47 -17.59
N ASP A 74 -9.75 -1.17 -17.29
CA ASP A 74 -8.71 -0.51 -16.52
C ASP A 74 -8.63 -1.10 -15.11
N VAL A 75 -7.40 -1.28 -14.65
CA VAL A 75 -7.05 -1.60 -13.28
C VAL A 75 -5.89 -0.71 -12.89
N THR A 76 -6.03 -0.02 -11.76
CA THR A 76 -4.97 0.81 -11.20
C THR A 76 -4.35 0.12 -10.02
N VAL A 77 -3.04 -0.10 -10.04
CA VAL A 77 -2.30 -0.50 -8.85
C VAL A 77 -2.03 0.72 -8.00
N LEU A 78 -2.53 0.72 -6.77
CA LEU A 78 -2.24 1.70 -5.74
C LEU A 78 -1.11 1.19 -4.87
N VAL A 79 -0.07 2.00 -4.73
CA VAL A 79 1.03 1.80 -3.80
C VAL A 79 0.98 2.88 -2.73
N PHE A 80 0.95 2.47 -1.47
CA PHE A 80 0.81 3.39 -0.33
C PHE A 80 1.72 2.97 0.82
N ARG A 81 1.92 3.87 1.78
CA ARG A 81 2.84 3.67 2.90
C ARG A 81 2.10 3.52 4.22
N ILE A 82 2.61 2.62 5.06
CA ILE A 82 2.23 2.55 6.48
C ILE A 82 2.87 3.70 7.24
N THR A 83 2.06 4.59 7.81
CA THR A 83 2.53 5.77 8.55
C THR A 83 2.67 5.51 10.04
N LEU A 84 1.89 4.57 10.58
CA LEU A 84 1.95 4.13 11.97
C LEU A 84 1.39 2.71 12.07
N ARG A 85 1.93 1.91 12.99
CA ARG A 85 1.41 0.56 13.32
C ARG A 85 1.21 0.46 14.82
N ILE A 86 0.04 -0.03 15.22
CA ILE A 86 -0.39 -0.16 16.62
C ILE A 86 -0.83 -1.60 16.85
N ASP A 87 -0.26 -2.24 17.87
CA ASP A 87 -0.83 -3.46 18.44
C ASP A 87 -1.91 -3.07 19.44
N THR A 88 -3.13 -3.55 19.26
CA THR A 88 -4.21 -3.30 20.21
C THR A 88 -4.37 -4.49 21.16
N GLU A 89 -5.21 -4.31 22.17
CA GLU A 89 -5.67 -5.41 23.00
C GLU A 89 -6.36 -6.49 22.14
N ALA A 90 -6.25 -7.76 22.56
CA ALA A 90 -6.80 -8.93 21.87
C ALA A 90 -6.15 -9.31 20.51
N ASP A 91 -4.84 -9.09 20.33
CA ASP A 91 -4.04 -9.52 19.16
C ASP A 91 -4.53 -8.95 17.82
N LYS A 92 -5.28 -7.84 17.85
CA LYS A 92 -5.63 -7.10 16.65
C LYS A 92 -4.53 -6.10 16.33
N GLN A 93 -4.19 -6.04 15.06
CA GLN A 93 -3.18 -5.11 14.56
C GLN A 93 -3.85 -4.04 13.72
N VAL A 94 -3.49 -2.79 13.97
CA VAL A 94 -4.01 -1.62 13.26
C VAL A 94 -2.85 -0.91 12.59
N ALA A 95 -3.03 -0.52 11.33
CA ALA A 95 -2.02 0.25 10.60
C ALA A 95 -2.66 1.47 9.94
N LEU A 96 -2.08 2.64 10.19
CA LEU A 96 -2.44 3.88 9.52
C LEU A 96 -1.69 4.00 8.19
N THR A 97 -2.33 4.64 7.23
CA THR A 97 -1.85 4.74 5.85
C THR A 97 -1.69 6.20 5.43
N ASP A 98 -0.88 6.49 4.42
CA ASP A 98 -0.66 7.84 3.90
C ASP A 98 -1.69 8.28 2.83
N CYS A 99 -2.81 7.55 2.71
CA CYS A 99 -3.87 7.87 1.77
C CYS A 99 -5.23 7.36 2.26
N ALA A 100 -6.29 7.73 1.55
CA ALA A 100 -7.64 7.23 1.75
C ALA A 100 -8.05 6.25 0.64
N PHE A 101 -9.07 5.43 0.94
CA PHE A 101 -9.53 4.36 0.04
C PHE A 101 -11.04 4.39 -0.25
N ASP A 102 -11.79 5.38 0.26
CA ASP A 102 -13.25 5.43 0.21
C ASP A 102 -13.84 5.76 -1.17
N ARG A 103 -13.02 6.26 -2.10
CA ARG A 103 -13.43 6.56 -3.50
C ARG A 103 -12.85 5.59 -4.52
N VAL A 104 -12.24 4.51 -4.07
CA VAL A 104 -11.63 3.48 -4.91
C VAL A 104 -12.18 2.12 -4.53
N THR A 105 -11.92 1.10 -5.36
CA THR A 105 -12.36 -0.27 -5.08
C THR A 105 -11.15 -1.21 -5.03
N PRO A 106 -10.40 -1.23 -3.92
CA PRO A 106 -9.21 -2.08 -3.78
C PRO A 106 -9.59 -3.54 -3.60
N ARG A 107 -8.80 -4.44 -4.18
CA ARG A 107 -8.87 -5.88 -3.96
C ARG A 107 -7.96 -6.25 -2.79
N TRP A 108 -8.49 -6.10 -1.59
CA TRP A 108 -7.74 -6.29 -0.34
C TRP A 108 -7.17 -7.70 -0.16
N ASP A 109 -7.79 -8.72 -0.74
CA ASP A 109 -7.29 -10.10 -0.81
C ASP A 109 -6.02 -10.24 -1.68
N GLN A 110 -5.74 -9.25 -2.52
CA GLN A 110 -4.54 -9.15 -3.34
C GLN A 110 -3.50 -8.15 -2.79
N CYS A 111 -3.79 -7.50 -1.64
CA CYS A 111 -2.87 -6.56 -1.01
C CYS A 111 -1.57 -7.25 -0.57
N ARG A 112 -0.42 -6.60 -0.76
CA ARG A 112 0.89 -7.19 -0.45
C ARG A 112 1.94 -6.17 -0.04
N LEU A 113 2.84 -6.63 0.84
CA LEU A 113 4.07 -5.93 1.20
C LEU A 113 5.07 -5.97 0.02
N ILE A 114 5.62 -4.80 -0.31
CA ILE A 114 6.72 -4.63 -1.27
C ILE A 114 7.85 -3.79 -0.64
N GLY A 115 9.01 -3.73 -1.31
CA GLY A 115 10.21 -3.05 -0.81
C GLY A 115 11.07 -3.90 0.14
N ARG A 116 10.51 -4.98 0.70
CA ARG A 116 11.24 -5.98 1.49
C ARG A 116 10.54 -7.33 1.48
N THR A 117 11.28 -8.38 1.83
CA THR A 117 10.73 -9.73 2.04
C THR A 117 10.53 -9.98 3.54
N SER A 118 9.29 -10.29 3.94
CA SER A 118 9.00 -10.77 5.30
C SER A 118 8.79 -12.29 5.32
N ILE A 119 9.27 -12.93 6.38
CA ILE A 119 9.02 -14.35 6.70
C ILE A 119 8.11 -14.53 7.92
N ALA A 120 7.49 -13.45 8.41
CA ALA A 120 6.53 -13.53 9.51
C ALA A 120 5.26 -14.27 9.06
N LYS A 121 4.58 -14.89 10.02
CA LYS A 121 3.24 -15.43 9.77
C LYS A 121 2.30 -14.29 9.39
N ASN A 122 1.34 -14.58 8.52
CA ASN A 122 0.31 -13.61 8.22
C ASN A 122 -0.64 -13.46 9.39
N THR A 123 -1.08 -12.24 9.61
CA THR A 123 -2.11 -11.88 10.56
C THR A 123 -3.11 -10.93 9.92
N THR A 124 -4.21 -10.71 10.62
CA THR A 124 -5.28 -9.82 10.21
C THR A 124 -4.97 -8.41 10.71
N ILE A 125 -4.91 -7.45 9.78
CA ILE A 125 -4.58 -6.05 10.06
C ILE A 125 -5.72 -5.16 9.58
N GLU A 126 -6.22 -4.28 10.43
CA GLU A 126 -7.19 -3.25 10.07
C GLU A 126 -6.45 -2.01 9.56
N LEU A 127 -6.75 -1.59 8.32
CA LEU A 127 -6.11 -0.43 7.70
C LEU A 127 -6.95 0.82 7.91
N ILE A 128 -6.39 1.78 8.65
CA ILE A 128 -7.02 3.07 8.91
C ILE A 128 -6.50 4.09 7.89
N PRO A 129 -7.39 4.73 7.10
CA PRO A 129 -7.03 5.87 6.27
C PRO A 129 -6.43 6.98 7.11
N GLY A 130 -5.31 7.56 6.68
CA GLY A 130 -4.64 8.57 7.49
C GLY A 130 -5.47 9.83 7.72
N GLU A 131 -6.45 10.13 6.86
CA GLU A 131 -7.32 11.29 7.01
C GLU A 131 -8.24 11.13 8.23
N SER A 132 -7.88 11.84 9.30
CA SER A 132 -8.63 11.84 10.55
C SER A 132 -10.07 12.28 10.31
N GLY A 133 -11.03 11.38 10.55
CA GLY A 133 -12.46 11.68 10.58
C GLY A 133 -13.26 11.54 9.28
N ALA A 134 -12.66 11.11 8.15
CA ALA A 134 -13.35 11.11 6.85
C ALA A 134 -13.86 9.73 6.36
N ALA A 135 -13.20 8.63 6.74
CA ALA A 135 -13.60 7.31 6.24
C ALA A 135 -14.66 6.65 7.14
N PRO A 136 -15.82 6.24 6.58
CA PRO A 136 -16.84 5.56 7.35
C PRO A 136 -16.36 4.16 7.76
N TRP A 137 -16.57 3.82 9.03
CA TRP A 137 -16.44 2.45 9.52
C TRP A 137 -17.47 1.53 8.81
N PRO A 138 -17.15 0.25 8.51
CA PRO A 138 -15.94 -0.49 8.90
C PRO A 138 -14.71 -0.21 8.03
N TYR A 139 -13.53 -0.23 8.66
CA TYR A 139 -12.26 -0.13 7.95
C TYR A 139 -11.90 -1.44 7.26
N PRO A 140 -11.16 -1.38 6.15
CA PRO A 140 -10.73 -2.58 5.44
C PRO A 140 -9.80 -3.44 6.29
N ILE A 141 -10.06 -4.74 6.27
CA ILE A 141 -9.27 -5.75 6.96
C ILE A 141 -8.47 -6.52 5.91
N VAL A 142 -7.15 -6.62 6.11
CA VAL A 142 -6.22 -7.28 5.19
C VAL A 142 -5.43 -8.38 5.90
N THR A 143 -4.97 -9.37 5.15
CA THR A 143 -4.10 -10.44 5.66
C THR A 143 -2.68 -10.22 5.15
N LEU A 144 -1.78 -9.77 6.04
CA LEU A 144 -0.40 -9.38 5.72
C LEU A 144 0.58 -9.98 6.72
N PRO A 145 1.91 -9.98 6.44
CA PRO A 145 2.90 -10.40 7.43
C PRO A 145 2.78 -9.62 8.74
N GLY A 146 2.81 -10.31 9.88
CA GLY A 146 2.58 -9.70 11.19
C GLY A 146 3.71 -8.83 11.73
N ASP A 147 4.84 -8.75 11.02
CA ASP A 147 5.96 -7.85 11.29
C ASP A 147 5.86 -6.55 10.47
N LEU A 148 4.67 -6.15 10.05
CA LEU A 148 4.42 -4.87 9.38
C LEU A 148 4.82 -3.70 10.30
N HIS A 149 5.53 -2.72 9.76
CA HIS A 149 6.01 -1.56 10.50
C HIS A 149 5.86 -0.25 9.72
N GLN A 150 6.05 0.86 10.43
CA GLN A 150 6.08 2.19 9.83
C GLN A 150 7.11 2.26 8.70
N GLY A 151 6.74 2.88 7.58
CA GLY A 151 7.57 3.01 6.38
C GLY A 151 7.34 1.91 5.34
N ASP A 152 6.70 0.80 5.72
CA ASP A 152 6.40 -0.29 4.78
C ASP A 152 5.51 0.17 3.63
N LEU A 153 5.78 -0.38 2.45
CA LEU A 153 5.03 -0.11 1.23
C LEU A 153 4.08 -1.27 0.95
N LEU A 154 2.82 -0.94 0.73
CA LEU A 154 1.79 -1.90 0.33
C LEU A 154 1.34 -1.60 -1.10
N ALA A 155 1.18 -2.64 -1.90
CA ALA A 155 0.59 -2.57 -3.23
C ALA A 155 -0.74 -3.33 -3.26
N VAL A 156 -1.76 -2.71 -3.83
CA VAL A 156 -3.10 -3.29 -4.00
C VAL A 156 -3.68 -2.89 -5.36
N PRO A 157 -4.27 -3.82 -6.13
CA PRO A 157 -4.96 -3.45 -7.35
C PRO A 157 -6.36 -2.92 -7.03
N CYS A 158 -6.75 -1.86 -7.72
CA CYS A 158 -8.04 -1.21 -7.66
C CYS A 158 -8.76 -1.38 -9.00
N ALA A 159 -10.04 -1.74 -8.96
CA ALA A 159 -10.83 -1.83 -10.19
C ALA A 159 -11.07 -0.44 -10.81
N GLY A 160 -10.93 -0.34 -12.12
CA GLY A 160 -11.11 0.90 -12.88
C GLY A 160 -9.87 1.79 -12.88
N ALA A 161 -9.96 2.87 -13.65
CA ALA A 161 -8.96 3.95 -13.66
C ALA A 161 -9.14 4.82 -12.40
N VAL A 162 -8.11 4.86 -11.55
CA VAL A 162 -8.05 5.67 -10.34
C VAL A 162 -7.10 6.84 -10.56
N ALA A 163 -7.51 8.05 -10.17
CA ALA A 163 -6.65 9.22 -10.15
C ALA A 163 -6.11 9.51 -8.74
N LEU A 164 -5.00 10.25 -8.65
CA LEU A 164 -4.35 10.56 -7.37
C LEU A 164 -5.28 11.31 -6.40
N ARG A 165 -6.16 12.17 -6.91
CA ARG A 165 -7.16 12.88 -6.10
C ARG A 165 -8.18 11.94 -5.43
N ASP A 166 -8.40 10.75 -5.99
CA ASP A 166 -9.41 9.82 -5.49
C ASP A 166 -8.91 9.10 -4.24
N VAL A 167 -7.58 8.94 -4.10
CA VAL A 167 -6.94 8.35 -2.92
C VAL A 167 -6.55 9.39 -1.87
N ARG A 168 -6.87 10.68 -2.06
CA ARG A 168 -6.64 11.78 -1.10
C ARG A 168 -5.34 11.65 -0.28
N PRO A 169 -4.17 11.91 -0.90
CA PRO A 169 -2.87 11.79 -0.25
C PRO A 169 -2.80 12.58 1.06
N GLN A 170 -2.25 11.95 2.09
CA GLN A 170 -1.80 12.66 3.27
C GLN A 170 -0.49 13.36 2.96
N LEU A 171 -0.51 14.70 2.99
CA LEU A 171 0.74 15.44 2.95
C LEU A 171 1.53 15.10 4.23
N PRO A 172 2.83 14.78 4.10
CA PRO A 172 3.66 14.59 5.29
C PRO A 172 3.55 15.84 6.15
N VAL A 173 3.18 15.66 7.42
CA VAL A 173 3.17 16.75 8.39
C VAL A 173 4.57 17.34 8.38
N LYS A 174 4.73 18.56 7.86
CA LYS A 174 5.94 19.34 8.10
C LYS A 174 5.98 19.55 9.59
N THR A 175 6.79 18.77 10.30
CA THR A 175 7.17 19.12 11.66
C THR A 175 7.93 20.44 11.53
N VAL A 176 7.21 21.55 11.71
CA VAL A 176 7.85 22.83 11.98
C VAL A 176 8.57 22.58 13.29
N ALA A 177 9.89 22.38 13.22
CA ALA A 177 10.72 22.43 14.40
C ALA A 177 10.56 23.84 14.96
N THR A 178 9.70 24.00 15.96
CA THR A 178 9.66 25.22 16.76
C THR A 178 11.06 25.35 17.36
N PRO A 179 11.87 26.38 17.02
CA PRO A 179 13.14 26.55 17.69
C PRO A 179 12.85 26.75 19.17
N MET A 180 13.40 25.88 20.01
CA MET A 180 13.36 26.06 21.46
C MET A 180 13.90 27.45 21.80
N PRO A 181 13.20 28.27 22.59
CA PRO A 181 13.78 29.50 23.08
C PRO A 181 14.97 29.13 23.95
N ARG A 182 16.18 29.59 23.57
CA ARG A 182 17.33 29.60 24.47
C ARG A 182 16.93 30.44 25.68
N ILE A 183 16.68 29.78 26.80
CA ILE A 183 16.67 30.43 28.11
C ILE A 183 18.10 30.92 28.33
N LEU A 184 18.31 32.23 28.10
CA LEU A 184 19.49 32.93 28.59
C LEU A 184 19.32 33.05 30.09
N GLU A 185 20.03 32.18 30.84
CA GLU A 185 20.39 32.46 32.21
C GLU A 185 21.10 33.81 32.25
N LEU A 186 20.47 34.78 32.91
CA LEU A 186 21.14 35.96 33.43
C LEU A 186 21.00 35.89 34.96
N ALA A 187 21.88 35.09 35.55
CA ALA A 187 22.28 35.24 36.94
C ALA A 187 23.58 36.05 36.99
N SER A 188 23.59 37.02 37.91
CA SER A 188 24.71 37.86 38.39
C SER A 188 25.10 39.07 37.51
N ALA A 189 24.78 40.27 38.00
CA ALA A 189 25.76 41.09 38.72
C ALA A 189 25.10 42.36 39.30
N SER A 190 25.26 42.51 40.62
CA SER A 190 25.31 43.74 41.43
C SER A 190 24.10 44.68 41.52
#